data_AF-G7GHU0-F1
#
_entry.id   AF-G7GHU0-F1
#
_cell.length_a   1.000
_cell.length_b   1.000
_cell.length_c   1.000
_cell.angle_alpha   90.00
_cell.angle_beta   90.00
_cell.angle_gamma   90.00
#
_symmetry.space_group_name_H-M   'P 1'
#
loop_
_entity.id
_entity.type
_entity.pdbx_description
1 polymer ?
#
loop_
_entity_poly.entity_id
_entity_poly.type
_entity_poly.pdbx_seq_one_letter_code
_entity_poly.pdbx_strand_id
1 'polypeptide(L)'
;MSFALLTAPTVFADEAVSAAEADALIKDDIANAQVLIEMCPSIIGKNAKFDQNIKKIVNSYLSNYSNKSTTLDSLQKDSEFQNLLTDARQAAKEVSQAEQKSVCEDVLNYEE
;
A
#
# COMPACT_ATOMS: atom_id res chain seq x y z
N MET A 1 8.25 38.61 -39.44
CA MET A 1 7.57 37.60 -38.60
C MET A 1 8.67 36.74 -38.00
N SER A 2 8.91 36.87 -36.69
CA SER A 2 9.94 36.09 -36.00
C SER A 2 9.24 35.14 -35.02
N PHE A 3 9.32 33.84 -35.28
CA PHE A 3 8.87 32.81 -34.35
C PHE A 3 9.99 32.58 -33.33
N ALA A 4 9.79 33.03 -32.10
CA ALA A 4 10.62 32.63 -30.97
C ALA A 4 10.19 31.22 -30.54
N LEU A 5 11.06 30.23 -30.78
CA LEU A 5 10.94 28.88 -30.21
C LEU A 5 11.20 28.98 -28.70
N LEU A 6 10.14 28.94 -27.91
CA LEU A 6 10.21 28.74 -26.47
C LEU A 6 10.62 27.29 -26.22
N THR A 7 11.89 27.06 -25.90
CA THR A 7 12.34 25.78 -25.36
C THR A 7 11.78 25.64 -23.95
N ALA A 8 10.76 24.80 -23.78
CA ALA A 8 10.30 24.40 -22.45
C ALA A 8 11.44 23.70 -21.70
N PRO A 9 11.63 23.95 -20.39
CA PRO A 9 12.59 23.20 -19.60
C PRO A 9 12.15 21.73 -19.55
N THR A 10 13.03 20.83 -19.98
CA THR A 10 12.91 19.41 -19.69
C THR A 10 13.04 19.23 -18.18
N VAL A 11 11.92 18.93 -17.51
CA VAL A 11 11.92 18.50 -16.12
C VAL A 11 12.56 17.11 -16.08
N PHE A 12 13.80 17.03 -15.61
CA PHE A 12 14.40 15.76 -15.23
C PHE A 12 13.79 15.36 -13.89
N ALA A 13 12.95 14.33 -13.89
CA ALA A 13 12.54 13.70 -12.65
C ALA A 13 13.81 13.15 -11.98
N ASP A 14 14.11 13.63 -10.78
CA ASP A 14 15.22 13.15 -9.98
C ASP A 14 14.91 11.70 -9.56
N GLU A 15 15.76 10.74 -9.96
CA GLU A 15 15.54 9.32 -9.68
C GLU A 15 15.41 9.05 -8.17
N ALA A 16 16.10 9.81 -7.32
CA ALA A 16 15.97 9.66 -5.86
C ALA A 16 14.62 10.18 -5.34
N VAL A 17 14.07 11.24 -5.93
CA VAL A 17 12.71 11.71 -5.63
C VAL A 17 11.69 10.64 -6.03
N SER A 18 11.86 10.02 -7.20
CA SER A 18 10.96 8.96 -7.67
C SER A 18 10.96 7.71 -6.78
N ALA A 19 12.12 7.37 -6.19
CA ALA A 19 12.22 6.24 -5.26
C ALA A 19 11.54 6.53 -3.92
N ALA A 20 11.65 7.76 -3.41
CA ALA A 20 10.97 8.16 -2.18
C ALA A 20 9.45 8.20 -2.34
N GLU A 21 8.96 8.67 -3.50
CA GLU A 21 7.53 8.64 -3.84
C GLU A 21 7.02 7.20 -3.95
N ALA A 22 7.78 6.30 -4.59
CA ALA A 22 7.44 4.89 -4.67
C ALA A 22 7.40 4.22 -3.28
N ASP A 23 8.38 4.51 -2.42
CA ASP A 23 8.41 4.00 -1.04
C ASP A 23 7.20 4.49 -0.21
N ALA A 24 6.79 5.76 -0.39
CA ALA A 24 5.62 6.31 0.29
C ALA A 24 4.33 5.58 -0.14
N LEU A 25 4.16 5.31 -1.44
CA LEU A 25 3.04 4.50 -1.94
C LEU A 25 3.08 3.08 -1.39
N ILE A 26 4.26 2.45 -1.33
CA ILE A 26 4.41 1.12 -0.76
C ILE A 26 4.05 1.11 0.74
N LYS A 27 4.40 2.15 1.51
CA LYS A 27 3.96 2.28 2.91
C LYS A 27 2.44 2.34 3.02
N ASP A 28 1.78 3.10 2.15
CA ASP A 28 0.32 3.22 2.12
C ASP A 28 -0.34 1.87 1.75
N ASP A 29 0.17 1.18 0.73
CA ASP A 29 -0.31 -0.15 0.33
C ASP A 29 -0.17 -1.18 1.47
N ILE A 30 0.97 -1.17 2.18
CA ILE A 30 1.19 -2.04 3.34
C ILE A 30 0.26 -1.67 4.49
N ALA A 31 0.01 -0.37 4.73
CA ALA A 31 -0.91 0.09 5.76
C ALA A 31 -2.34 -0.39 5.47
N ASN A 32 -2.81 -0.24 4.23
CA ASN A 32 -4.11 -0.78 3.79
C ASN A 32 -4.18 -2.30 3.95
N ALA A 33 -3.13 -3.04 3.59
CA ALA A 33 -3.06 -4.48 3.80
C ALA A 33 -3.16 -4.87 5.30
N GLN A 34 -2.56 -4.08 6.21
CA GLN A 34 -2.73 -4.30 7.66
C GLN A 34 -4.18 -4.11 8.11
N VAL A 35 -4.89 -3.13 7.57
CA VAL A 35 -6.32 -2.93 7.89
C VAL A 35 -7.15 -4.13 7.44
N LEU A 36 -6.82 -4.73 6.30
CA LEU A 36 -7.48 -5.98 5.87
C LEU A 36 -7.21 -7.12 6.85
N ILE A 37 -6.01 -7.24 7.40
CA ILE A 37 -5.68 -8.24 8.45
C ILE A 37 -6.54 -8.01 9.71
N GLU A 38 -6.78 -6.76 10.08
CA GLU A 38 -7.59 -6.40 11.26
C GLU A 38 -9.08 -6.68 11.04
N MET A 39 -9.59 -6.36 9.85
CA MET A 39 -11.02 -6.34 9.56
C MET A 39 -11.55 -7.67 9.03
N CYS A 40 -10.86 -8.28 8.05
CA CYS A 40 -11.39 -9.41 7.29
C CYS A 40 -11.71 -10.66 8.11
N PRO A 41 -10.97 -11.03 9.17
CA PRO A 41 -11.33 -12.18 10.01
C PRO A 41 -12.72 -12.09 10.65
N SER A 42 -13.24 -10.87 10.85
CA SER A 42 -14.60 -10.64 11.37
C SER A 42 -15.68 -10.72 10.29
N ILE A 43 -15.32 -10.55 9.02
CA ILE A 43 -16.24 -10.49 7.87
C ILE A 43 -16.35 -11.85 7.17
N ILE A 44 -15.22 -12.48 6.87
CA ILE A 44 -15.15 -13.76 6.15
C ILE A 44 -14.83 -14.95 7.06
N GLY A 45 -14.68 -14.70 8.37
CA GLY A 45 -14.20 -15.68 9.34
C GLY A 45 -12.68 -15.86 9.29
N LYS A 46 -12.11 -16.48 10.34
CA LYS A 46 -10.68 -16.83 10.36
C LYS A 46 -10.39 -17.81 9.21
N ASN A 47 -9.45 -17.45 8.33
CA ASN A 47 -9.18 -18.21 7.12
C ASN A 47 -7.67 -18.27 6.83
N ALA A 48 -7.10 -19.48 6.87
CA ALA A 48 -5.67 -19.67 6.66
C ALA A 48 -5.20 -19.29 5.24
N LYS A 49 -6.07 -19.42 4.22
CA LYS A 49 -5.74 -18.99 2.85
C LYS A 49 -5.65 -17.48 2.76
N PHE A 50 -6.55 -16.75 3.43
CA PHE A 50 -6.45 -15.30 3.56
C PHE A 50 -5.15 -14.90 4.26
N ASP A 51 -4.84 -15.51 5.41
CA ASP A 51 -3.60 -15.22 6.17
C ASP A 51 -2.34 -15.46 5.33
N GLN A 52 -2.34 -16.50 4.50
CA GLN A 52 -1.23 -16.80 3.59
C GLN A 52 -1.13 -15.76 2.47
N ASN A 53 -2.26 -15.44 1.81
CA ASN A 53 -2.30 -14.54 0.67
C ASN A 53 -1.95 -13.11 1.06
N ILE A 54 -2.48 -12.60 2.17
CA ILE A 54 -2.17 -11.24 2.62
C ILE A 54 -0.69 -11.10 3.02
N LYS A 55 -0.08 -12.16 3.58
CA LYS A 55 1.38 -12.18 3.83
C LYS A 55 2.19 -12.13 2.54
N LYS A 56 1.75 -12.85 1.49
CA LYS A 56 2.40 -12.79 0.17
C LYS A 56 2.34 -11.38 -0.42
N ILE A 57 1.16 -10.75 -0.38
CA ILE A 57 0.95 -9.37 -0.85
C ILE A 57 1.89 -8.40 -0.10
N VAL A 58 1.91 -8.44 1.24
CA VAL A 58 2.80 -7.59 2.05
C VAL A 58 4.27 -7.84 1.73
N ASN A 59 4.68 -9.10 1.56
CA ASN A 59 6.05 -9.42 1.18
C ASN A 59 6.41 -8.93 -0.23
N SER A 60 5.47 -8.96 -1.17
CA SER A 60 5.65 -8.40 -2.52
C SER A 60 5.91 -6.90 -2.46
N TYR A 61 5.12 -6.16 -1.68
CA TYR A 61 5.34 -4.73 -1.45
C TYR A 61 6.71 -4.45 -0.81
N LEU A 62 7.06 -5.16 0.27
CA LEU A 62 8.38 -5.03 0.91
C LEU A 62 9.54 -5.36 -0.02
N SER A 63 9.37 -6.32 -0.93
CA SER A 63 10.41 -6.68 -1.91
C SER A 63 10.70 -5.55 -2.91
N ASN A 64 9.70 -4.69 -3.15
CA ASN A 64 9.81 -3.53 -4.04
C ASN A 64 10.29 -2.26 -3.31
N TYR A 65 10.21 -2.21 -1.98
CA TYR A 65 10.70 -1.09 -1.17
C TYR A 65 12.20 -0.82 -1.42
N SER A 66 12.62 0.44 -1.50
CA SER A 66 13.98 0.81 -1.91
C SER A 66 15.03 0.27 -0.92
N ASN A 67 14.76 0.42 0.38
CA ASN A 67 15.57 -0.18 1.44
C ASN A 67 15.19 -1.65 1.65
N LYS A 68 15.98 -2.56 1.09
CA LYS A 68 15.74 -4.01 1.16
C LYS A 68 15.89 -4.63 2.55
N SER A 69 16.33 -3.87 3.55
CA SER A 69 16.37 -4.30 4.96
C SER A 69 15.11 -3.92 5.74
N THR A 70 14.20 -3.15 5.15
CA THR A 70 12.92 -2.79 5.75
C THR A 70 12.07 -4.03 5.99
N THR A 71 11.53 -4.14 7.20
CA THR A 71 10.57 -5.17 7.61
C THR A 71 9.25 -4.54 7.99
N LEU A 72 8.18 -5.33 8.02
CA LEU A 72 6.89 -4.87 8.54
C LEU A 72 7.03 -4.34 9.99
N ASP A 73 7.77 -5.04 10.84
CA ASP A 73 8.03 -4.62 12.23
C ASP A 73 8.76 -3.27 12.32
N SER A 74 9.63 -2.97 11.36
CA SER A 74 10.30 -1.67 11.29
C SER A 74 9.33 -0.56 10.85
N LEU A 75 8.46 -0.84 9.86
CA LEU A 75 7.43 0.10 9.41
C LEU A 75 6.40 0.38 10.49
N GLN A 76 5.99 -0.62 11.28
CA GLN A 76 5.03 -0.42 12.38
C GLN A 76 5.54 0.54 13.47
N LYS A 77 6.86 0.79 13.53
CA LYS A 77 7.49 1.76 14.45
C LYS A 77 7.73 3.13 13.80
N ASP A 78 7.55 3.24 12.49
CA ASP A 78 7.69 4.48 11.73
C ASP A 78 6.45 5.36 11.90
N SER A 79 6.64 6.62 12.25
CA SER A 79 5.54 7.54 12.56
C SER A 79 4.67 7.88 11.35
N GLU A 80 5.26 7.92 10.15
CA GLU A 80 4.51 8.16 8.92
C GLU A 80 3.61 6.97 8.61
N PHE A 81 4.15 5.75 8.69
CA PHE A 81 3.36 4.53 8.55
C PHE A 81 2.22 4.43 9.57
N GLN A 82 2.44 4.84 10.82
CA GLN A 82 1.39 4.88 11.84
C GLN A 82 0.24 5.85 11.50
N ASN A 83 0.56 6.99 10.88
CA ASN A 83 -0.45 7.92 10.39
C ASN A 83 -1.23 7.31 9.23
N LEU A 84 -0.53 6.75 8.23
CA LEU A 84 -1.17 6.06 7.10
C LEU A 84 -2.07 4.91 7.56
N LEU A 85 -1.64 4.13 8.55
CA LEU A 85 -2.46 3.06 9.13
C LEU A 85 -3.70 3.61 9.84
N THR A 86 -3.60 4.77 10.49
CA THR A 86 -4.75 5.43 11.11
C THR A 86 -5.74 5.92 10.05
N ASP A 87 -5.23 6.52 8.97
CA ASP A 87 -6.04 7.01 7.85
C ASP A 87 -6.72 5.85 7.11
N ALA A 88 -5.99 4.77 6.83
CA ALA A 88 -6.52 3.56 6.22
C ALA A 88 -7.63 2.93 7.08
N ARG A 89 -7.46 2.88 8.41
CA ARG A 89 -8.51 2.40 9.33
C ARG A 89 -9.74 3.29 9.30
N GLN A 90 -9.56 4.59 9.14
CA GLN A 90 -10.67 5.53 9.06
C GLN A 90 -11.41 5.38 7.73
N ALA A 91 -10.69 5.32 6.61
CA ALA A 91 -11.24 5.08 5.29
C ALA A 91 -12.03 3.76 5.24
N ALA A 92 -11.50 2.68 5.82
CA ALA A 92 -12.20 1.39 5.85
C ALA A 92 -13.57 1.47 6.54
N LYS A 93 -13.77 2.35 7.53
CA LYS A 93 -15.08 2.53 8.21
C LYS A 93 -16.12 3.22 7.33
N GLU A 94 -15.68 3.96 6.31
CA GLU A 94 -16.55 4.70 5.39
C GLU A 94 -17.03 3.82 4.24
N VAL A 95 -16.39 2.66 4.05
CA VAL A 95 -16.75 1.65 3.05
C VAL A 95 -17.90 0.78 3.58
N SER A 96 -18.85 0.43 2.72
CA SER A 96 -19.96 -0.43 3.11
C SER A 96 -19.48 -1.84 3.47
N GLN A 97 -20.22 -2.55 4.32
CA GLN A 97 -19.86 -3.94 4.68
C GLN A 97 -19.79 -4.87 3.46
N ALA A 98 -20.61 -4.62 2.42
CA ALA A 98 -20.59 -5.40 1.19
C ALA A 98 -19.27 -5.18 0.41
N GLU A 99 -18.81 -3.94 0.31
CA GLU A 99 -17.54 -3.60 -0.33
C GLU A 99 -16.35 -4.11 0.50
N GLN A 100 -16.38 -3.96 1.82
CA GLN A 100 -15.36 -4.54 2.72
C GLN A 100 -15.25 -6.05 2.51
N LYS A 101 -16.39 -6.74 2.41
CA LYS A 101 -16.44 -8.18 2.13
C LYS A 101 -15.83 -8.52 0.77
N SER A 102 -16.15 -7.75 -0.27
CA SER A 102 -15.58 -7.95 -1.61
C SER A 102 -14.05 -7.89 -1.57
N VAL A 103 -13.47 -6.88 -0.92
CA VAL A 103 -12.00 -6.73 -0.81
C VAL A 103 -11.37 -7.89 -0.03
N CYS A 104 -12.03 -8.37 1.04
CA CYS A 104 -11.56 -9.55 1.75
C CYS A 104 -11.59 -10.83 0.88
N GLU A 105 -12.62 -10.97 0.03
CA GLU A 105 -12.74 -12.06 -0.93
C GLU A 105 -11.70 -11.96 -2.06
N ASP A 106 -11.34 -10.74 -2.49
CA ASP A 106 -10.27 -10.52 -3.48
C ASP A 106 -8.92 -11.03 -2.95
N VAL A 107 -8.59 -10.74 -1.68
CA VAL A 107 -7.38 -11.29 -1.05
C VAL A 107 -7.46 -12.81 -0.91
N LEU A 108 -8.63 -13.34 -0.55
CA LEU A 108 -8.84 -14.79 -0.43
C LEU A 108 -8.65 -15.52 -1.77
N ASN A 109 -9.00 -14.85 -2.87
CA ASN A 109 -8.91 -15.36 -4.24
C ASN A 109 -7.68 -14.86 -4.99
N TYR A 110 -6.75 -14.20 -4.30
CA TYR A 110 -5.49 -13.77 -4.88
C TYR A 110 -4.70 -14.97 -5.42
N GLU A 111 -4.39 -14.90 -6.71
CA GLU A 111 -3.52 -15.81 -7.45
C GLU A 111 -2.27 -15.01 -7.85
N GLU A 112 -1.09 -15.56 -7.56
CA GLU A 112 0.20 -14.95 -7.89
C GLU A 112 0.61 -15.16 -9.35
#